data_AF-A0A554JJ10-F1
#
_entry.id   AF-A0A554JJ10-F1
#
_cell.length_a   1.000
_cell.length_b   1.000
_cell.length_c   1.000
_cell.angle_alpha   90.00
_cell.angle_beta   90.00
_cell.angle_gamma   90.00
#
_symmetry.space_group_name_H-M   'P 1'
#
loop_
_entity.id
_entity.type
_entity.pdbx_description
1 polymer ?
#
loop_
_entity_poly.entity_id
_entity_poly.type
_entity_poly.pdbx_seq_one_letter_code
_entity_poly.pdbx_strand_id
1 'polypeptide(L)'
;MIDEHIWRHGVSSTTFTAFQAYGLPSLRCIDEGIPPSGRFDYAIQTPGSGILMPEKNLLELIKEKKIATLVTHDGCSAVKLYMEEHSIRSKRPDTFAVTWAEDIARKASIGHRHIPIRMLDRPHNRHIARVTYYIGTQSFSWKTIPYMPQGFNVSRRHLSVSDAQKAARMSFEIAIGPEGFLDFIKAEQGCQYIFIAVGDKFGSFSTEVLMAELGEITASMEEKAIVRGLSK
;
A
#
# COMPACT_ATOMS: atom_id res chain seq x y z
N MET A 1 -10.28 -9.30 -22.05
CA MET A 1 -11.34 -10.18 -21.51
C MET A 1 -10.76 -10.87 -20.31
N ILE A 2 -11.23 -10.54 -19.10
CA ILE A 2 -10.82 -11.19 -17.86
C ILE A 2 -11.74 -12.40 -17.69
N ASP A 3 -11.14 -13.56 -17.45
CA ASP A 3 -11.80 -14.86 -17.37
C ASP A 3 -12.89 -14.89 -16.29
N GLU A 4 -14.15 -15.08 -16.71
CA GLU A 4 -15.36 -15.01 -15.86
C GLU A 4 -15.52 -16.22 -14.93
N HIS A 5 -14.61 -17.20 -14.98
CA HIS A 5 -14.85 -18.51 -14.37
C HIS A 5 -14.45 -18.67 -12.91
N ILE A 6 -13.81 -17.69 -12.25
CA ILE A 6 -13.22 -17.91 -10.91
C ILE A 6 -14.19 -17.65 -9.74
N TRP A 7 -15.36 -17.02 -9.93
CA TRP A 7 -16.14 -16.46 -8.81
C TRP A 7 -17.61 -16.92 -8.67
N ARG A 8 -17.99 -18.10 -9.18
CA ARG A 8 -19.41 -18.53 -9.21
C ARG A 8 -19.97 -19.22 -7.96
N HIS A 9 -19.20 -19.38 -6.88
CA HIS A 9 -19.74 -19.99 -5.66
C HIS A 9 -20.15 -18.95 -4.62
N GLY A 10 -21.43 -18.55 -4.65
CA GLY A 10 -22.12 -17.95 -3.49
C GLY A 10 -22.48 -16.46 -3.56
N VAL A 11 -22.22 -15.76 -4.67
CA VAL A 11 -22.53 -14.33 -4.80
C VAL A 11 -23.70 -14.12 -5.76
N SER A 12 -24.76 -13.43 -5.33
CA SER A 12 -25.92 -13.16 -6.20
C SER A 12 -25.53 -12.31 -7.42
N SER A 13 -26.22 -12.49 -8.55
CA SER A 13 -25.97 -11.76 -9.80
C SER A 13 -26.02 -10.23 -9.63
N THR A 14 -26.91 -9.73 -8.77
CA THR A 14 -27.00 -8.30 -8.41
C THR A 14 -25.78 -7.78 -7.65
N THR A 15 -25.18 -8.60 -6.80
CA THR A 15 -23.96 -8.22 -6.08
C THR A 15 -22.76 -8.20 -7.04
N PHE A 16 -22.71 -9.13 -8.00
CA PHE A 16 -21.69 -9.21 -9.05
C PHE A 16 -21.65 -7.97 -9.97
N THR A 17 -22.81 -7.44 -10.38
CA THR A 17 -22.88 -6.22 -11.22
C THR A 17 -22.43 -4.96 -10.46
N ALA A 18 -22.70 -4.88 -9.15
CA ALA A 18 -22.13 -3.83 -8.30
C ALA A 18 -20.60 -3.99 -8.18
N PHE A 19 -20.09 -5.21 -8.01
CA PHE A 19 -18.64 -5.44 -7.89
C PHE A 19 -17.83 -5.07 -9.15
N GLN A 20 -18.37 -5.29 -10.34
CA GLN A 20 -17.72 -4.84 -11.58
C GLN A 20 -17.66 -3.29 -11.69
N ALA A 21 -18.62 -2.58 -11.12
CA ALA A 21 -18.65 -1.12 -11.12
C ALA A 21 -17.79 -0.49 -10.01
N TYR A 22 -17.66 -1.16 -8.85
CA TYR A 22 -17.08 -0.60 -7.62
C TYR A 22 -15.75 -1.21 -7.16
N GLY A 23 -15.23 -2.23 -7.85
CA GLY A 23 -14.02 -2.95 -7.42
C GLY A 23 -14.28 -3.83 -6.19
N LEU A 24 -13.56 -4.94 -6.08
CA LEU A 24 -13.59 -5.77 -4.88
C LEU A 24 -12.69 -5.16 -3.79
N PRO A 25 -13.13 -5.10 -2.51
CA PRO A 25 -12.28 -4.75 -1.39
C PRO A 25 -10.98 -5.54 -1.42
N SER A 26 -9.85 -4.84 -1.45
CA SER A 26 -8.55 -5.49 -1.61
C SER A 26 -7.56 -5.07 -0.54
N LEU A 27 -6.65 -5.99 -0.21
CA LEU A 27 -5.44 -5.69 0.56
C LEU A 27 -4.25 -5.76 -0.40
N ARG A 28 -3.44 -4.71 -0.46
CA ARG A 28 -2.34 -4.62 -1.42
C ARG A 28 -1.16 -3.81 -0.89
N CYS A 29 -0.05 -3.81 -1.63
CA CYS A 29 1.15 -3.08 -1.24
C CYS A 29 0.91 -1.56 -1.20
N ILE A 30 1.75 -0.85 -0.44
CA ILE A 30 1.82 0.61 -0.47
C ILE A 30 2.42 1.16 -1.77
N ASP A 31 3.05 0.29 -2.59
CA ASP A 31 3.71 0.63 -3.86
C ASP A 31 2.87 1.55 -4.73
N GLU A 32 3.50 2.63 -5.20
CA GLU A 32 2.85 3.69 -5.96
C GLU A 32 2.39 3.22 -7.34
N GLY A 33 3.04 2.19 -7.88
CA GLY A 33 2.80 1.62 -9.20
C GLY A 33 1.65 0.62 -9.23
N ILE A 34 1.03 0.25 -8.10
CA ILE A 34 -0.09 -0.68 -8.16
C ILE A 34 -1.30 -0.02 -8.84
N PRO A 35 -1.80 -0.56 -9.96
CA PRO A 35 -2.98 -0.03 -10.61
C PRO A 35 -4.23 -0.21 -9.72
N PRO A 36 -5.20 0.72 -9.80
CA PRO A 36 -6.48 0.55 -9.12
C PRO A 36 -7.19 -0.72 -9.60
N SER A 37 -7.97 -1.34 -8.71
CA SER A 37 -8.72 -2.57 -9.04
C SER A 37 -10.05 -2.29 -9.75
N GLY A 38 -10.48 -1.03 -9.84
CA GLY A 38 -11.74 -0.62 -10.47
C GLY A 38 -11.93 0.90 -10.48
N ARG A 39 -13.13 1.34 -10.90
CA ARG A 39 -13.52 2.77 -10.94
C ARG A 39 -13.61 3.39 -9.54
N PHE A 40 -14.02 2.59 -8.56
CA PHE A 40 -13.88 2.90 -7.15
C PHE A 40 -12.87 1.92 -6.60
N ASP A 41 -11.85 2.43 -5.93
CA ASP A 41 -10.69 1.65 -5.53
C ASP A 41 -10.66 1.55 -4.02
N TYR A 42 -11.46 0.62 -3.48
CA TYR A 42 -11.47 0.35 -2.05
C TYR A 42 -10.35 -0.64 -1.72
N ALA A 43 -9.18 -0.09 -1.39
CA ALA A 43 -8.02 -0.86 -1.01
C ALA A 43 -7.47 -0.43 0.35
N ILE A 44 -7.14 -1.41 1.17
CA ILE A 44 -6.28 -1.23 2.32
C ILE A 44 -4.85 -1.48 1.83
N GLN A 45 -3.96 -0.54 2.12
CA GLN A 45 -2.59 -0.56 1.63
C GLN A 45 -1.61 -0.66 2.79
N THR A 46 -0.83 -1.74 2.76
CA THR A 46 0.16 -2.11 3.77
C THR A 46 1.41 -2.65 3.08
N PRO A 47 2.62 -2.51 3.66
CA PRO A 47 3.84 -3.00 3.01
C PRO A 47 3.73 -4.50 2.68
N GLY A 48 4.05 -4.84 1.43
CA GLY A 48 3.97 -6.22 0.93
C GLY A 48 2.61 -6.88 1.10
N SER A 49 1.54 -6.07 1.09
CA SER A 49 0.17 -6.57 1.25
C SER A 49 -0.06 -7.27 2.59
N GLY A 50 0.69 -6.85 3.62
CA GLY A 50 0.56 -7.35 4.98
C GLY A 50 1.57 -8.41 5.36
N ILE A 51 2.56 -8.72 4.50
CA ILE A 51 3.57 -9.75 4.80
C ILE A 51 4.39 -9.46 6.06
N LEU A 52 4.55 -8.18 6.41
CA LEU A 52 5.27 -7.76 7.62
C LEU A 52 4.37 -7.70 8.87
N MET A 53 3.08 -7.99 8.73
CA MET A 53 2.16 -8.07 9.86
C MET A 53 2.20 -9.48 10.47
N PRO A 54 2.01 -9.61 11.80
CA PRO A 54 1.73 -10.91 12.39
C PRO A 54 0.52 -11.56 11.70
N GLU A 55 0.64 -12.83 11.31
CA GLU A 55 -0.40 -13.53 10.54
C GLU A 55 -1.79 -13.42 11.18
N LYS A 56 -1.86 -13.56 12.51
CA LYS A 56 -3.12 -13.40 13.26
C LYS A 56 -3.78 -12.04 13.00
N ASN A 57 -3.02 -10.95 13.09
CA ASN A 57 -3.52 -9.59 12.90
C ASN A 57 -3.93 -9.37 11.43
N LEU A 58 -3.19 -9.94 10.49
CA LEU A 58 -3.52 -9.90 9.06
C LEU A 58 -4.86 -10.59 8.76
N LEU A 59 -5.06 -11.80 9.29
CA LEU A 59 -6.31 -12.55 9.10
C LEU A 59 -7.50 -11.85 9.78
N GLU A 60 -7.29 -11.26 10.96
CA GLU A 60 -8.31 -10.44 11.64
C GLU A 60 -8.69 -9.21 10.81
N LEU A 61 -7.70 -8.48 10.27
CA LEU A 61 -7.92 -7.33 9.40
C LEU A 61 -8.72 -7.72 8.14
N ILE A 62 -8.32 -8.81 7.46
CA ILE A 62 -9.00 -9.33 6.26
C ILE A 62 -10.47 -9.61 6.57
N LYS A 63 -10.75 -10.28 7.69
CA LYS A 63 -12.11 -10.62 8.12
C LYS A 63 -12.91 -9.38 8.49
N GLU A 64 -12.37 -8.51 9.34
CA GLU A 64 -13.07 -7.32 9.86
C GLU A 64 -13.45 -6.36 8.72
N LYS A 65 -12.53 -6.15 7.78
CA LYS A 65 -12.72 -5.22 6.67
C LYS A 65 -13.35 -5.86 5.43
N LYS A 66 -13.74 -7.14 5.54
CA LYS A 66 -14.37 -7.91 4.46
C LYS A 66 -13.56 -7.82 3.16
N ILE A 67 -12.24 -7.95 3.28
CA ILE A 67 -11.35 -7.99 2.13
C ILE A 67 -11.69 -9.23 1.30
N ALA A 68 -11.87 -9.05 0.00
CA ALA A 68 -12.22 -10.11 -0.92
C ALA A 68 -11.02 -10.58 -1.77
N THR A 69 -9.97 -9.78 -1.87
CA THR A 69 -8.79 -10.15 -2.66
C THR A 69 -7.50 -9.63 -2.04
N LEU A 70 -6.52 -10.52 -1.88
CA LEU A 70 -5.14 -10.18 -1.58
C LEU A 70 -4.39 -9.95 -2.88
N VAL A 71 -3.71 -8.82 -3.02
CA VAL A 71 -3.01 -8.45 -4.25
C VAL A 71 -1.52 -8.29 -3.97
N THR A 72 -0.66 -9.09 -4.60
CA THR A 72 0.80 -8.93 -4.54
C THR A 72 1.37 -8.43 -5.87
N HIS A 73 2.64 -8.05 -5.89
CA HIS A 73 3.33 -7.64 -7.12
C HIS A 73 4.79 -8.09 -7.12
N ASP A 74 5.37 -8.18 -8.32
CA ASP A 74 6.81 -8.43 -8.50
C ASP A 74 7.66 -7.32 -7.89
N GLY A 75 8.85 -7.68 -7.42
CA GLY A 75 9.87 -6.73 -6.97
C GLY A 75 9.55 -6.04 -5.65
N CYS A 76 8.70 -6.64 -4.81
CA CYS A 76 8.27 -6.02 -3.55
C CYS A 76 9.37 -6.01 -2.48
N SER A 77 9.87 -4.83 -2.10
CA SER A 77 10.94 -4.70 -1.10
C SER A 77 10.53 -5.20 0.29
N ALA A 78 9.24 -5.12 0.66
CA ALA A 78 8.74 -5.68 1.91
C ALA A 78 8.84 -7.22 1.97
N VAL A 79 8.74 -7.91 0.83
CA VAL A 79 8.95 -9.36 0.75
C VAL A 79 10.42 -9.70 0.97
N LYS A 80 11.33 -8.94 0.34
CA LYS A 80 12.78 -9.12 0.54
C LYS A 80 13.14 -8.96 2.02
N LEU A 81 12.64 -7.89 2.66
CA LEU A 81 12.85 -7.64 4.09
C LEU A 81 12.32 -8.80 4.95
N TYR A 82 11.09 -9.26 4.70
CA TYR A 82 10.52 -10.39 5.43
C TYR A 82 11.41 -11.64 5.33
N MET A 83 11.87 -11.96 4.12
CA MET A 83 12.73 -13.11 3.87
C MET A 83 14.07 -12.98 4.59
N GLU A 84 14.66 -11.78 4.62
CA GLU A 84 15.90 -11.49 5.34
C GLU A 84 15.72 -11.68 6.86
N GLU A 85 14.66 -11.08 7.44
CA GLU A 85 14.35 -11.20 8.87
C GLU A 85 14.11 -12.65 9.32
N HIS A 86 13.58 -13.49 8.43
CA HIS A 86 13.30 -14.91 8.71
C HIS A 86 14.37 -15.85 8.18
N SER A 87 15.52 -15.34 7.71
CA SER A 87 16.63 -16.13 7.15
C SER A 87 16.20 -17.08 6.00
N ILE A 88 15.17 -16.70 5.24
CA ILE A 88 14.64 -17.48 4.12
C ILE A 88 15.52 -17.24 2.89
N ARG A 89 16.38 -18.23 2.58
CA ARG A 89 17.26 -18.19 1.41
C ARG A 89 16.52 -18.67 0.16
N SER A 90 15.77 -17.77 -0.48
CA SER A 90 15.25 -18.01 -1.83
C SER A 90 15.90 -17.07 -2.84
N LYS A 91 16.33 -17.62 -3.98
CA LYS A 91 16.80 -16.82 -5.13
C LYS A 91 15.67 -16.16 -5.92
N ARG A 92 14.41 -16.42 -5.54
CA ARG A 92 13.20 -15.95 -6.22
C ARG A 92 12.22 -15.34 -5.21
N PRO A 93 12.42 -14.08 -4.79
CA PRO A 93 11.50 -13.39 -3.89
C PRO A 93 10.06 -13.34 -4.40
N ASP A 94 9.87 -13.18 -5.71
CA ASP A 94 8.52 -13.09 -6.30
C ASP A 94 7.78 -14.43 -6.21
N THR A 95 8.47 -15.56 -6.44
CA THR A 95 7.88 -16.89 -6.23
C THR A 95 7.47 -17.09 -4.78
N PHE A 96 8.30 -16.65 -3.83
CA PHE A 96 7.96 -16.70 -2.41
C PHE A 96 6.73 -15.81 -2.10
N ALA A 97 6.68 -14.60 -2.64
CA ALA A 97 5.55 -13.67 -2.46
C ALA A 97 4.23 -14.28 -2.93
N VAL A 98 4.23 -14.97 -4.07
CA VAL A 98 3.04 -15.66 -4.61
C VAL A 98 2.62 -16.79 -3.69
N THR A 99 3.54 -17.71 -3.33
CA THR A 99 3.22 -18.85 -2.47
C THR A 99 2.74 -18.42 -1.08
N TRP A 100 3.37 -17.40 -0.50
CA TRP A 100 2.93 -16.82 0.77
C TRP A 100 1.51 -16.25 0.65
N ALA A 101 1.22 -15.48 -0.41
CA ALA A 101 -0.08 -14.87 -0.62
C ALA A 101 -1.19 -15.89 -0.90
N GLU A 102 -0.89 -16.97 -1.64
CA GLU A 102 -1.81 -18.08 -1.87
C GLU A 102 -2.20 -18.79 -0.56
N ASP A 103 -1.24 -18.99 0.35
CA ASP A 103 -1.52 -19.57 1.67
C ASP A 103 -2.43 -18.66 2.51
N ILE A 104 -2.12 -17.36 2.59
CA ILE A 104 -2.96 -16.39 3.32
C ILE A 104 -4.36 -16.31 2.71
N ALA A 105 -4.47 -16.25 1.38
CA ALA A 105 -5.74 -16.17 0.67
C ALA A 105 -6.60 -17.41 0.94
N ARG A 106 -5.99 -18.61 0.92
CA ARG A 106 -6.65 -19.87 1.28
C ARG A 106 -7.13 -19.87 2.73
N LYS A 107 -6.26 -19.50 3.70
CA LYS A 107 -6.61 -19.43 5.13
C LYS A 107 -7.78 -18.48 5.39
N ALA A 108 -7.83 -17.36 4.67
CA ALA A 108 -8.89 -16.37 4.80
C ALA A 108 -10.12 -16.63 3.90
N SER A 109 -10.08 -17.64 3.03
CA SER A 109 -11.13 -17.91 2.02
C SER A 109 -11.42 -16.71 1.11
N ILE A 110 -10.37 -16.04 0.64
CA ILE A 110 -10.43 -14.89 -0.28
C ILE A 110 -9.67 -15.18 -1.57
N GLY A 111 -9.83 -14.32 -2.58
CA GLY A 111 -9.06 -14.42 -3.82
C GLY A 111 -7.62 -13.94 -3.65
N HIS A 112 -6.74 -14.41 -4.54
CA HIS A 112 -5.40 -13.86 -4.72
C HIS A 112 -5.22 -13.37 -6.16
N ARG A 113 -4.54 -12.24 -6.31
CA ARG A 113 -4.10 -11.71 -7.60
C ARG A 113 -2.65 -11.28 -7.50
N HIS A 114 -1.84 -11.68 -8.46
CA HIS A 114 -0.46 -11.21 -8.58
C HIS A 114 -0.33 -10.22 -9.75
N ILE A 115 0.43 -9.15 -9.55
CA ILE A 115 0.69 -8.10 -10.55
C ILE A 115 2.14 -8.24 -11.04
N PRO A 116 2.35 -8.69 -12.28
CA PRO A 116 3.69 -8.74 -12.87
C PRO A 116 4.31 -7.34 -12.97
N ILE A 117 5.64 -7.26 -12.93
CA ILE A 117 6.37 -5.98 -12.96
C ILE A 117 5.96 -5.09 -14.14
N ARG A 118 5.68 -5.70 -15.30
CA ARG A 118 5.25 -5.02 -16.53
C ARG A 118 3.87 -4.37 -16.48
N MET A 119 3.11 -4.64 -15.42
CA MET A 119 1.77 -4.10 -15.21
C MET A 119 1.75 -3.03 -14.11
N LEU A 120 2.90 -2.72 -13.50
CA LEU A 120 3.01 -1.60 -12.58
C LEU A 120 3.01 -0.28 -13.36
N ASP A 121 2.29 0.69 -12.83
CA ASP A 121 2.15 2.05 -13.34
C ASP A 121 3.35 2.93 -12.92
N ARG A 122 4.56 2.40 -13.09
CA ARG A 122 5.84 3.05 -12.82
C ARG A 122 6.95 2.32 -13.60
N PRO A 123 8.13 2.94 -13.80
CA PRO A 123 9.26 2.24 -14.41
C PRO A 123 9.63 0.95 -13.65
N HIS A 124 9.92 -0.14 -14.37
CA HIS A 124 10.10 -1.46 -13.75
C HIS A 124 11.30 -1.54 -12.80
N ASN A 125 12.32 -0.71 -13.02
CA ASN A 125 13.59 -0.78 -12.30
C ASN A 125 13.74 0.28 -11.20
N ARG A 126 12.72 1.10 -10.94
CA ARG A 126 12.81 2.17 -9.93
C ARG A 126 11.45 2.61 -9.42
N HIS A 127 11.43 3.05 -8.17
CA HIS A 127 10.36 3.85 -7.60
C HIS A 127 10.54 5.32 -8.00
N ILE A 128 9.42 5.98 -8.25
CA ILE A 128 9.37 7.42 -8.61
C ILE A 128 8.56 8.23 -7.61
N ALA A 129 7.98 7.58 -6.61
CA ALA A 129 7.22 8.23 -5.56
C ALA A 129 8.07 9.23 -4.78
N ARG A 130 7.62 10.49 -4.80
CA ARG A 130 8.17 11.58 -3.97
C ARG A 130 7.35 11.85 -2.72
N VAL A 131 6.20 11.18 -2.61
CA VAL A 131 5.23 11.42 -1.56
C VAL A 131 4.73 10.11 -0.96
N THR A 132 4.35 10.18 0.31
CA THR A 132 3.55 9.17 0.99
C THR A 132 2.28 9.77 1.53
N TYR A 133 1.16 9.21 1.11
CA TYR A 133 -0.16 9.52 1.64
C TYR A 133 -0.42 8.68 2.87
N TYR A 134 -0.53 9.34 4.02
CA TYR A 134 -0.86 8.73 5.30
C TYR A 134 -2.35 8.92 5.57
N ILE A 135 -3.12 7.89 5.21
CA ILE A 135 -4.56 8.01 4.95
C ILE A 135 -5.35 7.64 6.20
N GLY A 136 -5.79 8.67 6.90
CA GLY A 136 -6.75 8.56 7.98
C GLY A 136 -8.20 8.65 7.53
N THR A 137 -8.54 8.86 6.26
CA THR A 137 -9.94 8.83 5.77
C THR A 137 -10.40 7.43 5.37
N GLN A 138 -11.70 7.21 5.15
CA GLN A 138 -12.22 5.91 4.67
C GLN A 138 -11.95 5.66 3.17
N SER A 139 -11.77 6.74 2.40
CA SER A 139 -11.50 6.68 0.97
C SER A 139 -10.61 7.84 0.56
N PHE A 140 -9.51 7.52 -0.09
CA PHE A 140 -8.62 8.49 -0.72
C PHE A 140 -7.95 7.85 -1.93
N SER A 141 -7.86 8.61 -3.02
CA SER A 141 -7.06 8.26 -4.17
C SER A 141 -6.45 9.54 -4.73
N TRP A 142 -5.12 9.61 -4.78
CA TRP A 142 -4.42 10.72 -5.40
C TRP A 142 -4.75 10.81 -6.91
N LYS A 143 -5.06 9.68 -7.57
CA LYS A 143 -5.44 9.63 -8.98
C LYS A 143 -6.73 10.39 -9.30
N THR A 144 -7.61 10.57 -8.32
CA THR A 144 -8.88 11.29 -8.52
C THR A 144 -8.75 12.80 -8.30
N ILE A 145 -7.59 13.28 -7.86
CA ILE A 145 -7.34 14.69 -7.58
C ILE A 145 -6.35 15.22 -8.64
N PRO A 146 -6.73 16.21 -9.44
CA PRO A 146 -5.83 16.78 -10.45
C PRO A 146 -4.49 17.22 -9.87
N TYR A 147 -3.42 16.92 -10.60
CA TYR A 147 -2.03 17.32 -10.30
C TYR A 147 -1.44 16.74 -9.01
N MET A 148 -2.10 15.78 -8.36
CA MET A 148 -1.49 15.08 -7.23
C MET A 148 -0.40 14.13 -7.71
N PRO A 149 0.82 14.20 -7.13
CA PRO A 149 1.91 13.32 -7.53
C PRO A 149 1.59 11.87 -7.17
N GLN A 150 2.09 10.96 -7.99
CA GLN A 150 2.09 9.55 -7.64
C GLN A 150 2.93 9.31 -6.37
N GLY A 151 2.42 8.48 -5.48
CA GLY A 151 3.04 8.23 -4.19
C GLY A 151 2.61 6.93 -3.55
N PHE A 152 3.33 6.56 -2.50
CA PHE A 152 2.94 5.43 -1.67
C PHE A 152 1.67 5.78 -0.88
N ASN A 153 0.86 4.78 -0.59
CA ASN A 153 -0.38 4.95 0.17
C ASN A 153 -0.35 4.05 1.40
N VAL A 154 -0.47 4.64 2.59
CA VAL A 154 -0.54 3.92 3.87
C VAL A 154 -1.94 4.11 4.44
N SER A 155 -2.70 3.02 4.58
CA SER A 155 -4.07 3.06 5.10
C SER A 155 -4.13 3.17 6.62
N ARG A 156 -3.63 4.28 7.17
CA ARG A 156 -3.51 4.53 8.63
C ARG A 156 -4.80 4.23 9.40
N ARG A 157 -5.98 4.56 8.85
CA ARG A 157 -7.29 4.28 9.50
C ARG A 157 -7.47 2.81 9.91
N HIS A 158 -6.80 1.89 9.22
CA HIS A 158 -6.98 0.45 9.39
C HIS A 158 -5.79 -0.23 10.08
N LEU A 159 -4.81 0.55 10.53
CA LEU A 159 -3.58 0.06 11.14
C LEU A 159 -3.42 0.62 12.55
N SER A 160 -2.61 -0.04 13.37
CA SER A 160 -2.09 0.59 14.59
C SER A 160 -1.20 1.79 14.23
N VAL A 161 -1.04 2.73 15.16
CA VAL A 161 -0.09 3.86 14.98
C VAL A 161 1.30 3.33 14.61
N SER A 162 1.77 2.33 15.35
CA SER A 162 3.11 1.76 15.16
C SER A 162 3.29 1.12 13.78
N ASP A 163 2.33 0.32 13.32
CA ASP A 163 2.44 -0.34 12.01
C ASP A 163 2.36 0.67 10.87
N ALA A 164 1.51 1.69 11.01
CA ALA A 164 1.41 2.74 10.01
C ALA A 164 2.68 3.61 9.96
N GLN A 165 3.26 3.96 11.11
CA GLN A 165 4.54 4.68 11.19
C GLN A 165 5.69 3.86 10.59
N LYS A 166 5.74 2.54 10.83
CA LYS A 166 6.70 1.64 10.18
C LYS A 166 6.51 1.63 8.66
N ALA A 167 5.27 1.53 8.18
CA ALA A 167 4.97 1.58 6.75
C ALA A 167 5.38 2.92 6.12
N ALA A 168 5.10 4.03 6.79
CA ALA A 168 5.51 5.37 6.35
C ALA A 168 7.04 5.51 6.33
N ARG A 169 7.74 5.03 7.37
CA ARG A 169 9.21 5.02 7.38
C ARG A 169 9.80 4.20 6.23
N MET A 170 9.26 3.00 5.99
CA MET A 170 9.69 2.15 4.88
C MET A 170 9.49 2.83 3.52
N SER A 171 8.37 3.54 3.32
CA SER A 171 8.13 4.27 2.07
C SER A 171 9.22 5.33 1.79
N PHE A 172 9.69 6.01 2.84
CA PHE A 172 10.79 6.94 2.75
C PHE A 172 12.10 6.21 2.45
N GLU A 173 12.42 5.15 3.17
CA GLU A 173 13.63 4.34 2.94
C GLU A 173 13.71 3.78 1.52
N ILE A 174 12.59 3.32 0.96
CA ILE A 174 12.50 2.89 -0.45
C ILE A 174 12.76 4.08 -1.37
N ALA A 175 12.12 5.22 -1.14
CA ALA A 175 12.27 6.40 -1.98
C ALA A 175 13.70 6.97 -1.96
N ILE A 176 14.38 6.88 -0.81
CA ILE A 176 15.76 7.38 -0.65
C ILE A 176 16.84 6.33 -0.96
N GLY A 177 16.45 5.06 -1.11
CA GLY A 177 17.35 3.93 -1.31
C GLY A 177 17.78 3.70 -2.76
N PRO A 178 18.54 2.62 -3.03
CA PRO A 178 19.07 2.31 -4.36
C PRO A 178 18.00 2.05 -5.44
N GLU A 179 16.81 1.63 -5.01
CA GLU A 179 15.66 1.37 -5.88
C GLU A 179 14.76 2.62 -6.03
N GLY A 180 15.13 3.73 -5.36
CA GLY A 180 14.32 4.93 -5.20
C GLY A 180 14.64 6.07 -6.17
N PHE A 181 13.98 7.20 -5.94
CA PHE A 181 14.14 8.43 -6.73
C PHE A 181 15.38 9.26 -6.32
N LEU A 182 16.10 8.89 -5.26
CA LEU A 182 17.14 9.75 -4.66
C LEU A 182 18.34 10.04 -5.56
N ASP A 183 18.66 9.16 -6.53
CA ASP A 183 19.70 9.49 -7.52
C ASP A 183 19.34 10.73 -8.35
N PHE A 184 18.05 11.10 -8.46
CA PHE A 184 17.60 12.39 -8.98
C PHE A 184 17.66 13.52 -7.95
N ILE A 185 17.36 13.24 -6.67
CA ILE A 185 17.38 14.26 -5.58
C ILE A 185 18.79 14.74 -5.27
N LYS A 186 19.80 13.87 -5.35
CA LYS A 186 21.21 14.25 -5.12
C LYS A 186 21.73 15.30 -6.10
N ALA A 187 21.06 15.51 -7.24
CA ALA A 187 21.44 16.49 -8.24
C ALA A 187 20.87 17.90 -8.00
N GLU A 188 19.81 18.07 -7.20
CA GLU A 188 19.18 19.36 -6.93
C GLU A 188 19.07 19.64 -5.43
N GLN A 189 19.88 20.59 -4.95
CA GLN A 189 19.78 21.11 -3.58
C GLN A 189 18.34 21.54 -3.27
N GLY A 190 17.74 20.99 -2.21
CA GLY A 190 16.42 21.38 -1.71
C GLY A 190 15.24 20.45 -2.06
N CYS A 191 15.48 19.33 -2.76
CA CYS A 191 14.42 18.34 -2.98
C CYS A 191 14.15 17.49 -1.72
N GLN A 192 12.95 17.62 -1.14
CA GLN A 192 12.49 16.88 0.04
C GLN A 192 11.45 15.82 -0.31
N TYR A 193 11.43 14.72 0.45
CA TYR A 193 10.35 13.73 0.45
C TYR A 193 9.14 14.27 1.23
N ILE A 194 7.92 14.03 0.75
CA ILE A 194 6.72 14.65 1.34
C ILE A 194 5.80 13.60 1.94
N PHE A 195 5.59 13.66 3.25
CA PHE A 195 4.48 12.96 3.88
C PHE A 195 3.24 13.85 3.85
N ILE A 196 2.12 13.30 3.36
CA ILE A 196 0.83 13.99 3.27
C ILE A 196 -0.14 13.28 4.20
N ALA A 197 -0.46 13.92 5.33
CA ALA A 197 -1.53 13.51 6.23
C ALA A 197 -2.87 13.76 5.56
N VAL A 198 -3.61 12.70 5.23
CA VAL A 198 -4.95 12.79 4.65
C VAL A 198 -5.97 12.45 5.73
N GLY A 199 -6.51 13.46 6.41
CA GLY A 199 -7.38 13.30 7.57
C GLY A 199 -8.80 13.77 7.37
N ASP A 200 -9.66 13.36 8.30
CA ASP A 200 -10.98 13.96 8.48
C ASP A 200 -10.83 15.38 9.06
N LYS A 201 -11.90 16.17 9.06
CA LYS A 201 -11.88 17.49 9.73
C LYS A 201 -11.71 17.40 11.25
N PHE A 202 -12.25 16.35 11.88
CA PHE A 202 -12.29 16.21 13.34
C PHE A 202 -12.15 14.74 13.76
N GLY A 203 -11.78 14.53 15.03
CA GLY A 203 -11.71 13.20 15.64
C GLY A 203 -10.31 12.56 15.64
N SER A 204 -10.24 11.27 15.96
CA SER A 204 -8.98 10.54 16.12
C SER A 204 -8.19 10.32 14.83
N PHE A 205 -8.77 10.67 13.68
CA PHE A 205 -8.12 10.64 12.38
C PHE A 205 -8.13 12.02 11.72
N SER A 206 -8.16 13.10 12.51
CA SER A 206 -8.06 14.45 11.96
C SER A 206 -6.68 14.68 11.34
N THR A 207 -6.61 15.59 10.37
CA THR A 207 -5.34 15.93 9.71
C THR A 207 -4.26 16.32 10.72
N GLU A 208 -4.61 17.08 11.76
CA GLU A 208 -3.68 17.52 12.80
C GLU A 208 -3.10 16.35 13.60
N VAL A 209 -3.95 15.38 13.98
CA VAL A 209 -3.52 14.16 14.69
C VAL A 209 -2.55 13.36 13.82
N LEU A 210 -2.90 13.15 12.55
CA LEU A 210 -2.07 12.42 11.61
C LEU A 210 -0.73 13.13 11.33
N MET A 211 -0.73 14.46 11.26
CA MET A 211 0.48 15.25 11.13
C MET A 211 1.38 15.11 12.36
N ALA A 212 0.81 15.06 13.57
CA ALA A 212 1.59 14.83 14.80
C ALA A 212 2.24 13.44 14.80
N GLU A 213 1.50 12.39 14.43
CA GLU A 213 2.04 11.03 14.30
C GLU A 213 3.18 10.95 13.28
N LEU A 214 3.06 11.66 12.15
CA LEU A 214 4.12 11.75 11.14
C LEU A 214 5.30 12.60 11.63
N GLY A 215 5.04 13.63 12.44
CA GLY A 215 6.07 14.46 13.07
C GLY A 215 7.07 13.62 13.85
N GLU A 216 6.59 12.65 14.63
CA GLU A 216 7.42 11.72 15.40
C GLU A 216 8.42 10.94 14.53
N ILE A 217 8.00 10.46 13.35
CA ILE A 217 8.91 9.73 12.46
C ILE A 217 9.86 10.66 11.70
N THR A 218 9.37 11.83 11.27
CA THR A 218 10.16 12.79 10.48
C THR A 218 11.21 13.53 11.31
N ALA A 219 11.06 13.61 12.63
CA ALA A 219 12.06 14.21 13.52
C ALA A 219 13.46 13.56 13.36
N SER A 220 13.50 12.28 12.98
CA SER A 220 14.74 11.53 12.73
C SER A 220 15.28 11.64 11.28
N MET A 221 14.56 12.32 10.38
CA MET A 221 14.83 12.33 8.94
C MET A 221 15.53 13.62 8.45
N GLU A 222 15.94 14.50 9.38
CA GLU A 222 16.59 15.78 9.08
C GLU A 222 15.76 16.63 8.09
N GLU A 223 16.42 17.50 7.30
CA GLU A 223 15.79 18.31 6.24
C GLU A 223 15.41 17.49 4.99
N LYS A 224 15.47 16.15 5.04
CA LYS A 224 15.19 15.29 3.87
C LYS A 224 13.70 15.00 3.69
N ALA A 225 12.89 15.22 4.72
CA ALA A 225 11.45 14.99 4.68
C ALA A 225 10.66 16.15 5.28
N ILE A 226 9.45 16.37 4.75
CA ILE A 226 8.47 17.34 5.27
C ILE A 226 7.10 16.71 5.42
N VAL A 227 6.34 17.22 6.39
CA VAL A 227 4.93 16.85 6.58
C VAL A 227 4.03 17.97 6.04
N ARG A 228 2.96 17.59 5.34
CA ARG A 228 1.87 18.46 4.86
C ARG A 228 0.52 17.82 5.20
N GLY A 229 -0.50 18.65 5.32
CA GLY A 229 -1.86 18.22 5.62
C GLY A 229 -2.79 18.38 4.42
N LEU A 230 -3.74 17.45 4.27
CA LEU A 230 -4.85 17.52 3.34
C LEU A 230 -6.12 17.07 4.07
N SER A 231 -6.96 18.04 4.44
CA SER A 231 -8.25 17.77 5.10
C SER A 231 -9.33 17.48 4.07
N LYS A 232 -10.17 16.48 4.35
CA LYS A 232 -11.33 16.09 3.54
C LYS A 232 -12.64 16.38 4.28
#